data_AF-A0AAW7JQ49-F1
#
_entry.id   AF-A0AAW7JQ49-F1
#
_cell.length_a   1.000
_cell.length_b   1.000
_cell.length_c   1.000
_cell.angle_alpha   90.00
_cell.angle_beta   90.00
_cell.angle_gamma   90.00
#
_symmetry.space_group_name_H-M   'P 1'
#
loop_
_entity.id
_entity.type
_entity.pdbx_description
1 polymer ?
#
loop_
_entity_poly.entity_id
_entity_poly.type
_entity_poly.pdbx_seq_one_letter_code
_entity_poly.pdbx_strand_id
1 'polypeptide(L)' 'MAKRFSRKVSDATKFKMRIAKQGRKNPMFGKKHKDETKEKISRALTEYWRRILPLN' A
#
# COMPACT_ATOMS: atom_id res chain seq x y z
N MET A 1 22.12 -7.82 17.08
CA MET A 1 22.09 -7.20 15.74
C MET A 1 21.30 -5.89 15.84
N ALA A 2 21.94 -4.72 15.71
CA ALA A 2 21.26 -3.45 15.93
C ALA A 2 20.20 -3.19 14.85
N LYS A 3 18.95 -2.93 15.27
CA LYS A 3 17.83 -2.63 14.38
C LYS A 3 18.08 -1.27 13.72
N ARG A 4 18.19 -1.26 12.39
CA ARG A 4 18.43 -0.04 11.60
C ARG A 4 17.10 0.67 11.38
N PHE A 5 16.81 1.70 12.17
CA PHE A 5 15.51 2.38 12.18
C PHE A 5 15.30 3.41 11.05
N SER A 6 16.37 3.95 10.46
CA SER A 6 16.23 4.94 9.39
C SER A 6 17.45 4.91 8.47
N ARG A 7 17.30 4.29 7.30
CA ARG A 7 18.25 4.41 6.18
C ARG A 7 17.51 4.81 4.93
N LYS A 8 18.01 5.83 4.25
CA LYS A 8 17.53 6.18 2.90
C LYS A 8 18.05 5.11 1.93
N VAL A 9 17.12 4.39 1.31
CA VAL A 9 17.44 3.41 0.28
C VAL A 9 17.79 4.15 -1.02
N SER A 10 18.82 3.69 -1.73
CA SER A 10 19.18 4.27 -3.03
C SER A 10 18.07 4.05 -4.06
N ASP A 11 17.95 4.96 -5.03
CA ASP A 11 16.88 4.88 -6.02
C ASP A 11 17.00 3.63 -6.91
N ALA A 12 18.23 3.22 -7.23
CA ALA A 12 18.48 1.95 -7.92
C ALA A 12 17.91 0.74 -7.16
N THR A 13 17.99 0.75 -5.82
CA THR A 13 17.46 -0.33 -4.98
C THR A 13 15.94 -0.28 -4.92
N LYS A 14 15.35 0.92 -4.79
CA LYS A 14 13.88 1.10 -4.87
C LYS A 14 13.34 0.58 -6.20
N PHE A 15 14.04 0.88 -7.29
CA PHE A 15 13.68 0.42 -8.63
C PHE A 15 13.71 -1.12 -8.72
N LYS A 16 14.81 -1.75 -8.28
CA LYS A 16 14.91 -3.23 -8.24
C LYS A 16 13.79 -3.86 -7.42
N MET A 17 13.48 -3.31 -6.24
CA MET A 17 12.38 -3.79 -5.39
C MET A 17 11.01 -3.65 -6.06
N ARG A 18 10.78 -2.56 -6.81
CA ARG A 18 9.54 -2.36 -7.58
C ARG A 18 9.39 -3.41 -8.67
N ILE A 19 10.42 -3.62 -9.49
CA ILE A 19 10.41 -4.63 -10.58
C ILE A 19 10.20 -6.04 -10.02
N ALA A 20 10.79 -6.35 -8.87
CA ALA A 20 10.64 -7.66 -8.24
C ALA A 20 9.20 -7.98 -7.79
N LYS A 21 8.35 -6.97 -7.59
CA LYS A 21 6.96 -7.14 -7.11
C LYS A 21 5.91 -6.84 -8.18
N GLN A 22 6.31 -6.70 -9.45
CA GLN A 22 5.40 -6.31 -10.54
C GLN A 22 4.73 -7.53 -11.19
N GLY A 23 3.48 -7.34 -11.64
CA GLY A 23 2.72 -8.34 -12.40
C GLY A 23 2.60 -9.67 -11.64
N ARG A 24 2.91 -10.78 -12.33
CA ARG A 24 2.86 -12.15 -11.76
C ARG A 24 3.78 -12.37 -10.57
N LYS A 25 4.80 -11.52 -10.36
CA LYS A 25 5.71 -11.62 -9.22
C LYS A 25 5.09 -11.06 -7.93
N ASN A 26 3.98 -10.32 -8.02
CA ASN A 26 3.26 -9.85 -6.84
C ASN A 26 2.66 -11.06 -6.10
N PRO A 27 2.91 -11.26 -4.79
CA PRO A 27 2.33 -12.37 -4.01
C PRO A 27 0.80 -12.44 -3.99
N MET A 28 0.15 -11.31 -4.29
CA MET A 28 -1.31 -11.18 -4.38
C MET A 28 -1.82 -11.18 -5.82
N PHE A 29 -0.97 -11.43 -6.82
CA PHE A 29 -1.40 -11.51 -8.22
C PHE A 29 -2.47 -12.60 -8.40
N GLY A 30 -3.59 -12.24 -9.04
CA GLY A 30 -4.72 -13.14 -9.28
C GLY A 30 -5.60 -13.43 -8.06
N LYS A 31 -5.23 -12.99 -6.85
CA LYS A 31 -6.04 -13.18 -5.64
C LYS A 31 -7.05 -12.04 -5.50
N LYS A 32 -8.28 -12.37 -5.09
CA LYS A 32 -9.33 -11.40 -4.76
C LYS A 32 -9.39 -11.16 -3.26
N HIS A 33 -9.66 -9.93 -2.85
CA HIS A 33 -9.97 -9.61 -1.46
C HIS A 33 -11.37 -10.12 -1.09
N LYS A 34 -11.53 -10.54 0.18
CA LYS A 34 -12.83 -10.82 0.78
C LYS A 34 -13.66 -9.53 0.82
N ASP A 35 -14.98 -9.67 0.76
CA ASP A 35 -15.88 -8.51 0.72
C ASP A 35 -15.82 -7.66 1.98
N GLU A 36 -15.70 -8.28 3.16
CA GLU A 36 -15.44 -7.58 4.43
C GLU A 36 -14.19 -6.68 4.38
N THR A 37 -13.14 -7.11 3.66
CA THR A 37 -11.91 -6.31 3.53
C THR A 37 -12.13 -5.12 2.60
N LYS A 38 -12.87 -5.32 1.50
CA LYS A 38 -13.23 -4.23 0.59
C LYS A 38 -14.08 -3.18 1.31
N GLU A 39 -15.04 -3.61 2.12
CA GLU A 39 -15.90 -2.71 2.90
C GLU A 39 -15.09 -1.87 3.89
N LYS A 40 -14.16 -2.49 4.64
CA LYS A 40 -13.26 -1.77 5.56
C LYS A 40 -12.44 -0.71 4.84
N ILE A 41 -11.87 -1.04 3.68
CA ILE A 41 -11.11 -0.09 2.86
C ILE A 41 -12.01 1.06 2.39
N SER A 42 -13.21 0.75 1.89
CA SER A 42 -14.18 1.74 1.42
C SER A 42 -14.55 2.73 2.53
N ARG A 43 -14.91 2.22 3.71
CA ARG A 43 -15.28 3.07 4.87
C ARG A 43 -14.14 3.99 5.29
N ALA A 44 -12.92 3.46 5.38
CA ALA A 44 -11.75 4.24 5.76
C ALA A 44 -11.45 5.37 4.74
N LEU A 45 -11.60 5.09 3.44
CA LEU A 45 -11.46 6.10 2.40
C LEU A 45 -12.55 7.17 2.51
N THR A 46 -13.82 6.78 2.66
CA THR A 46 -14.94 7.73 2.83
C THR A 46 -14.72 8.63 4.05
N GLU A 47 -14.31 8.08 5.18
CA GLU A 47 -14.02 8.84 6.40
C GLU A 47 -12.85 9.83 6.20
N TYR A 48 -11.77 9.39 5.58
CA TYR A 48 -10.63 10.25 5.25
C TYR A 48 -11.05 11.46 4.41
N TRP A 49 -11.85 11.23 3.37
CA TRP A 49 -12.32 12.30 2.48
C TRP A 49 -13.30 13.25 3.17
N ARG A 50 -14.21 12.74 4.01
CA ARG A 50 -15.11 13.58 4.82
C ARG A 50 -14.35 14.50 5.78
N ARG A 51 -13.20 14.06 6.29
CA ARG A 51 -12.38 14.86 7.21
C ARG A 51 -11.59 15.96 6.49
N ILE A 52 -11.17 15.71 5.25
CA ILE A 52 -10.27 16.61 4.51
C ILE A 52 -11.03 17.64 3.69
N LEU A 53 -12.17 17.26 3.12
CA LEU A 53 -13.02 18.20 2.43
C LEU A 53 -13.94 18.84 3.48
N PRO A 54 -13.91 20.17 3.67
CA PRO A 54 -15.02 20.84 4.31
C PRO A 54 -16.20 20.69 3.36
N LEU A 55 -17.04 19.70 3.63
CA LEU A 55 -18.40 19.71 3.12
C LEU A 55 -19.04 20.94 3.77
N ASN A 56 -19.34 21.96 2.95
CA ASN A 56 -20.16 23.10 3.35
C ASN A 56 -21.42 22.65 4.09
#